data_AF-A0A2S6SSU2-F1
#
_entry.id   AF-A0A2S6SSU2-F1
#
_cell.length_a   1.000
_cell.length_b   1.000
_cell.length_c   1.000
_cell.angle_alpha   90.00
_cell.angle_beta   90.00
_cell.angle_gamma   90.00
#
_symmetry.space_group_name_H-M   'P 1'
#
loop_
_entity.id
_entity.type
_entity.pdbx_description
1 polymer ?
#
loop_
_entity_poly.entity_id
_entity_poly.type
_entity_poly.pdbx_seq_one_letter_code
_entity_poly.pdbx_strand_id
1 'polypeptide(L)'
;MQNKKCKICKGNFFNNNSINFKKVPSSAQNFPEKNNLKNDRGINLNIFQCSKCGAVQAINKPVSYYKQVIRSSAFSKEMIKFRTLQFRKIINKYNLKGKKIIEIGTGQGEYLSILDKFQVKASGLEFSKKSVITLKNKKLNVQQGYIDKIKYNLKNTPFDAFCIFSYLEHLPNINIVLRAVHKNLKNDAIGIIEVPNFNLIIKKKLFSEFIRDHLFYFTKESLSKICLINGFDIVDISIVWHDYIISAIVKKIDRNKKIKLQKIMPLNLNQLTLKKNVIKMQIDNHLKKFKGKKIIAWGAGHQALTLISLTNLSKKISFIVDSATFKQNKYSPSSHIPIISPSQLHQLNFDLVIVLAASYSDEVIRILLKNYKSSFSICAYKENKLITIR
;
A
#
# COMPACT_ATOMS: atom_id res chain seq x y z
N MET A 1 -9.33 18.03 -21.89
CA MET A 1 -8.68 17.56 -20.63
C MET A 1 -8.35 18.78 -19.77
N GLN A 2 -9.20 19.18 -18.83
CA GLN A 2 -8.93 20.32 -17.93
C GLN A 2 -7.62 20.09 -17.14
N ASN A 3 -6.60 20.89 -17.43
CA ASN A 3 -5.39 21.26 -16.68
C ASN A 3 -5.01 20.42 -15.43
N LYS A 4 -4.84 19.09 -15.58
CA LYS A 4 -4.39 18.24 -14.47
C LYS A 4 -2.89 18.46 -14.26
N LYS A 5 -2.52 19.06 -13.13
CA LYS A 5 -1.12 19.28 -12.72
C LYS A 5 -0.70 18.28 -11.66
N CYS A 6 0.59 17.99 -11.60
CA CYS A 6 1.20 17.17 -10.55
C CYS A 6 0.90 17.73 -9.15
N LYS A 7 0.39 16.88 -8.24
CA LYS A 7 0.09 17.21 -6.83
C LYS A 7 1.34 17.66 -6.06
N ILE A 8 2.52 17.22 -6.48
CA ILE A 8 3.80 17.53 -5.82
C ILE A 8 4.42 18.82 -6.38
N CYS A 9 4.81 18.84 -7.65
CA CYS A 9 5.61 19.94 -8.20
C CYS A 9 4.82 20.88 -9.12
N LYS A 10 3.50 20.67 -9.27
CA LYS A 10 2.60 21.41 -10.18
C LYS A 10 3.03 21.37 -11.65
N GLY A 11 3.96 20.49 -12.01
CA GLY A 11 4.40 20.26 -13.39
C GLY A 11 3.36 19.50 -14.22
N ASN A 12 3.59 19.47 -15.53
CA ASN A 12 2.78 18.70 -16.47
C ASN A 12 3.04 17.19 -16.33
N PHE A 13 2.15 16.40 -16.93
CA PHE A 13 2.30 14.96 -17.10
C PHE A 13 2.89 14.64 -18.46
N PHE A 14 3.51 13.47 -18.62
CA PHE A 14 3.88 12.96 -19.94
C PHE A 14 2.61 12.69 -20.77
N ASN A 15 2.63 13.08 -22.05
CA ASN A 15 1.57 12.77 -22.99
C ASN A 15 1.51 11.26 -23.25
N ASN A 16 0.32 10.72 -23.47
CA ASN A 16 0.06 9.31 -23.83
C ASN A 16 0.66 8.26 -22.86
N ASN A 17 1.03 8.66 -21.65
CA ASN A 17 1.58 7.77 -20.63
C ASN A 17 0.68 7.78 -19.38
N SER A 18 -0.35 6.95 -19.40
CA SER A 18 -1.37 6.95 -18.35
C SER A 18 -2.03 5.59 -18.18
N ILE A 19 -2.61 5.37 -17.01
CA ILE A 19 -3.47 4.23 -16.73
C ILE A 19 -4.88 4.77 -16.49
N ASN A 20 -5.86 4.16 -17.14
CA ASN A 20 -7.28 4.41 -16.90
C ASN A 20 -7.97 3.08 -16.61
N PHE A 21 -8.05 2.74 -15.33
CA PHE A 21 -8.74 1.54 -14.87
C PHE A 21 -10.14 1.89 -14.40
N LYS A 22 -11.14 1.29 -15.07
CA LYS A 22 -12.56 1.46 -14.74
C LYS A 22 -12.99 0.43 -13.70
N LYS A 23 -13.96 0.79 -12.87
CA LYS A 23 -14.55 -0.08 -11.83
C LYS A 23 -13.52 -0.59 -10.80
N VAL A 24 -12.46 0.16 -10.51
CA VAL A 24 -11.57 -0.21 -9.39
C VAL A 24 -12.38 -0.12 -8.08
N PRO A 25 -12.19 -1.05 -7.11
CA PRO A 25 -12.77 -0.92 -5.78
C PRO A 25 -12.62 0.48 -5.20
N SER A 26 -13.70 1.00 -4.63
CA SER A 26 -13.80 2.38 -4.11
C SER A 26 -12.98 2.59 -2.85
N SER A 27 -12.52 1.54 -2.18
CA SER A 27 -11.67 1.54 -1.00
C SER A 27 -11.13 0.14 -0.72
N ALA A 28 -9.96 0.03 -0.07
CA ALA A 28 -9.48 -1.22 0.50
C ALA A 28 -10.13 -1.55 1.87
N GLN A 29 -10.74 -0.55 2.51
CA GLN A 29 -11.47 -0.65 3.77
C GLN A 29 -12.98 -0.41 3.57
N ASN A 30 -13.75 -0.57 4.65
CA ASN A 30 -15.20 -0.29 4.71
C ASN A 30 -16.01 -1.09 3.68
N PHE A 31 -15.95 -2.42 3.80
CA PHE A 31 -16.70 -3.33 2.95
C PHE A 31 -18.21 -3.04 3.03
N PRO A 32 -18.92 -2.91 1.90
CA PRO A 32 -20.33 -2.59 1.90
C PRO A 32 -21.18 -3.71 2.52
N GLU A 33 -22.19 -3.28 3.27
CA GLU A 33 -23.25 -4.14 3.79
C GLU A 33 -24.45 -4.18 2.82
N LYS A 34 -25.32 -5.18 2.96
CA LYS A 34 -26.47 -5.41 2.07
C LYS A 34 -27.30 -4.13 1.83
N ASN A 35 -27.59 -3.39 2.90
CA ASN A 35 -28.43 -2.19 2.87
C ASN A 35 -27.75 -0.99 2.17
N ASN A 36 -26.43 -1.02 2.03
CA ASN A 36 -25.62 0.06 1.47
C ASN A 36 -25.08 -0.24 0.06
N LEU A 37 -25.39 -1.42 -0.53
CA LEU A 37 -24.91 -1.80 -1.86
C LEU A 37 -25.30 -0.81 -2.96
N LYS A 38 -26.51 -0.24 -2.89
CA LYS A 38 -27.01 0.75 -3.86
C LYS A 38 -26.13 1.99 -3.97
N ASN A 39 -25.41 2.33 -2.89
CA ASN A 39 -24.54 3.50 -2.78
C ASN A 39 -23.08 3.19 -3.13
N ASP A 40 -22.68 1.91 -3.17
CA ASP A 40 -21.31 1.52 -3.52
C ASP A 40 -21.14 1.40 -5.04
N ARG A 41 -20.12 2.07 -5.57
CA ARG A 41 -19.76 2.08 -6.99
C ARG A 41 -18.26 2.00 -7.14
N GLY A 42 -17.80 1.21 -8.11
CA GLY A 42 -16.41 1.23 -8.54
C GLY A 42 -16.02 2.60 -9.11
N ILE A 43 -14.74 2.95 -8.98
CA ILE A 43 -14.21 4.23 -9.45
C ILE A 43 -13.42 4.08 -10.76
N ASN A 44 -13.30 5.19 -11.49
CA ASN A 44 -12.31 5.32 -12.56
C ASN A 44 -10.99 5.81 -11.96
N LEU A 45 -10.03 4.92 -11.82
CA LEU A 45 -8.69 5.24 -11.33
C LEU A 45 -7.83 5.72 -12.49
N ASN A 46 -7.45 6.99 -12.43
CA ASN A 46 -6.68 7.65 -13.48
C ASN A 46 -5.29 8.01 -12.94
N ILE A 47 -4.25 7.49 -13.58
CA ILE A 47 -2.87 7.59 -13.09
C ILE A 47 -1.96 8.13 -14.17
N PHE A 48 -1.10 9.06 -13.79
CA PHE A 48 -0.20 9.76 -14.70
C PHE A 48 1.19 9.88 -14.09
N GLN A 49 2.21 9.95 -14.93
CA GLN A 49 3.58 10.25 -14.52
C GLN A 49 3.91 11.72 -14.79
N CYS A 50 4.38 12.43 -13.77
CA CYS A 50 4.83 13.82 -13.92
C CYS A 50 6.12 13.91 -14.72
N SER A 51 6.18 14.77 -15.74
CA SER A 51 7.37 14.96 -16.58
C SER A 51 8.50 15.72 -15.90
N LYS A 52 8.22 16.41 -14.78
CA LYS A 52 9.21 17.20 -14.03
C LYS A 52 9.81 16.43 -12.85
N CYS A 53 8.97 15.96 -11.91
CA CYS A 53 9.45 15.25 -10.71
C CYS A 53 9.42 13.73 -10.84
N GLY A 54 8.80 13.17 -11.88
CA GLY A 54 8.73 11.72 -12.11
C GLY A 54 7.72 10.98 -11.27
N ALA A 55 7.06 11.64 -10.31
CA ALA A 55 6.04 11.03 -9.47
C ALA A 55 4.89 10.48 -10.32
N VAL A 56 4.65 9.17 -10.21
CA VAL A 56 3.46 8.50 -10.73
C VAL A 56 2.36 8.64 -9.69
N GLN A 57 1.20 9.15 -10.09
CA GLN A 57 0.17 9.53 -9.14
C GLN A 57 -1.24 9.39 -9.67
N ALA A 58 -2.16 9.02 -8.78
CA ALA A 58 -3.59 9.09 -9.03
C ALA A 58 -4.07 10.54 -8.91
N ILE A 59 -4.89 10.98 -9.85
CA ILE A 59 -5.55 12.30 -9.80
C ILE A 59 -6.82 12.29 -8.93
N ASN A 60 -7.27 11.10 -8.54
CA ASN A 60 -8.47 10.89 -7.74
C ASN A 60 -8.36 11.57 -6.37
N LYS A 61 -9.52 11.85 -5.77
CA LYS A 61 -9.62 12.30 -4.37
C LYS A 61 -9.19 11.15 -3.43
N PRO A 62 -8.49 11.45 -2.32
CA PRO A 62 -8.15 10.45 -1.31
C PRO A 62 -9.40 9.75 -0.75
N VAL A 63 -9.20 8.55 -0.21
CA VAL A 63 -10.18 7.87 0.66
C VAL A 63 -10.35 8.64 1.97
N SER A 64 -11.50 8.58 2.63
CA SER A 64 -11.80 9.41 3.82
C SER A 64 -10.85 9.18 5.01
N TYR A 65 -10.30 7.97 5.13
CA TYR A 65 -9.41 7.56 6.22
C TYR A 65 -7.92 7.69 5.88
N TYR A 66 -7.55 8.38 4.78
CA TYR A 66 -6.14 8.52 4.34
C TYR A 66 -5.18 9.07 5.41
N LYS A 67 -5.71 9.77 6.42
CA LYS A 67 -4.93 10.30 7.54
C LYS A 67 -4.48 9.21 8.51
N GLN A 68 -5.18 8.08 8.57
CA GLN A 68 -4.89 6.97 9.46
C GLN A 68 -3.90 6.02 8.80
N VAL A 69 -2.92 5.54 9.55
CA VAL A 69 -2.06 4.44 9.08
C VAL A 69 -2.75 3.12 9.36
N ILE A 70 -3.04 2.38 8.29
CA ILE A 70 -3.68 1.07 8.35
C ILE A 70 -2.69 0.05 7.79
N ARG A 71 -2.12 -0.75 8.68
CA ARG A 71 -1.24 -1.88 8.34
C ARG A 71 -1.95 -3.18 8.74
N SER A 72 -1.58 -4.29 8.09
CA SER A 72 -2.05 -5.60 8.53
C SER A 72 -1.57 -5.86 9.97
N SER A 73 -2.51 -6.21 10.86
CA SER A 73 -2.31 -6.23 12.31
C SER A 73 -1.34 -7.29 12.84
N ALA A 74 -0.91 -8.25 12.01
CA ALA A 74 0.08 -9.25 12.37
C ALA A 74 1.40 -8.99 11.65
N PHE A 75 2.43 -8.59 12.39
CA PHE A 75 3.79 -8.60 11.87
C PHE A 75 4.36 -10.02 11.98
N SER A 76 4.87 -10.55 10.87
CA SER A 76 5.60 -11.80 10.90
C SER A 76 6.85 -11.64 11.78
N LYS A 77 7.29 -12.72 12.43
CA LYS A 77 8.56 -12.75 13.19
C LYS A 77 9.74 -12.24 12.33
N GLU A 78 9.69 -12.54 11.03
CA GLU A 78 10.66 -12.09 10.04
C GLU A 78 10.70 -10.56 9.90
N MET A 79 9.55 -9.90 9.78
CA MET A 79 9.50 -8.43 9.65
C MET A 79 9.96 -7.73 10.93
N ILE A 80 9.64 -8.28 12.11
CA ILE A 80 10.16 -7.77 13.38
C ILE A 80 11.69 -7.85 13.37
N LYS A 81 12.26 -9.02 13.04
CA LYS A 81 13.71 -9.21 12.95
C LYS A 81 14.36 -8.24 11.95
N PHE A 82 13.78 -8.10 10.76
CA PHE A 82 14.24 -7.17 9.73
C PHE A 82 14.28 -5.73 10.27
N ARG A 83 13.18 -5.25 10.84
CA ARG A 83 13.09 -3.87 11.36
C ARG A 83 14.04 -3.64 12.53
N THR A 84 14.18 -4.60 13.44
CA THR A 84 15.14 -4.52 14.56
C THR A 84 16.57 -4.37 14.05
N LEU A 85 16.99 -5.17 13.07
CA LEU A 85 18.33 -5.08 12.48
C LEU A 85 18.56 -3.73 11.81
N GLN A 86 17.55 -3.23 11.08
CA GLN A 86 17.65 -1.94 10.41
C GLN A 86 17.76 -0.77 11.40
N PHE A 87 16.92 -0.74 12.44
CA PHE A 87 17.02 0.28 13.49
C PHE A 87 18.38 0.23 14.19
N ARG A 88 18.87 -0.96 14.57
CA ARG A 88 20.21 -1.12 15.16
C ARG A 88 21.29 -0.52 14.27
N LYS A 89 21.27 -0.85 12.97
CA LYS A 89 22.26 -0.35 12.00
C LYS A 89 22.25 1.18 11.93
N ILE A 90 21.07 1.79 11.86
CA ILE A 90 20.93 3.25 11.69
C ILE A 90 21.25 3.98 12.99
N ILE A 91 20.78 3.47 14.13
CA ILE A 91 21.08 4.06 15.44
C ILE A 91 22.59 4.07 15.70
N ASN A 92 23.29 2.98 15.38
CA ASN A 92 24.74 2.90 15.55
C ASN A 92 25.47 3.79 14.53
N LYS A 93 25.12 3.70 13.23
CA LYS A 93 25.80 4.45 12.17
C LYS A 93 25.74 5.97 12.36
N TYR A 94 24.64 6.48 12.92
CA TYR A 94 24.41 7.91 13.09
C TYR A 94 24.41 8.37 14.56
N ASN A 95 24.96 7.56 15.48
CA ASN A 95 25.11 7.89 16.90
C ASN A 95 23.81 8.40 17.56
N LEU A 96 22.68 7.73 17.30
CA LEU A 96 21.35 8.15 17.76
C LEU A 96 21.00 7.69 19.18
N LYS A 97 21.92 7.04 19.89
CA LYS A 97 21.71 6.62 21.28
C LYS A 97 21.43 7.84 22.17
N GLY A 98 20.36 7.77 22.98
CA GLY A 98 19.84 8.84 23.84
C GLY A 98 19.15 9.99 23.09
N LYS A 99 19.10 9.95 21.75
CA LYS A 99 18.56 11.02 20.90
C LYS A 99 17.05 10.86 20.67
N LYS A 100 16.40 11.95 20.25
CA LYS A 100 14.94 11.98 19.99
C LYS A 100 14.64 11.51 18.58
N ILE A 101 13.79 10.49 18.45
CA ILE A 101 13.38 9.92 17.15
C ILE A 101 11.85 9.90 17.08
N ILE A 102 11.27 10.43 16.00
CA ILE A 102 9.82 10.41 15.78
C ILE A 102 9.41 9.54 14.60
N GLU A 103 8.42 8.65 14.78
CA GLU A 103 7.70 7.99 13.68
C GLU A 103 6.47 8.83 13.28
N ILE A 104 6.35 9.17 12.00
CA ILE A 104 5.18 9.87 11.45
C ILE A 104 4.23 8.84 10.83
N GLY A 105 3.04 8.72 11.39
CA GLY A 105 2.06 7.71 11.01
C GLY A 105 2.39 6.36 11.64
N THR A 106 2.17 6.23 12.95
CA THR A 106 2.63 5.05 13.69
C THR A 106 1.73 3.83 13.58
N GLY A 107 0.52 3.98 13.02
CA GLY A 107 -0.45 2.89 12.98
C GLY A 107 -0.78 2.42 14.39
N GLN A 108 -0.75 1.11 14.63
CA GLN A 108 -0.99 0.53 15.97
C GLN A 108 0.32 0.31 16.77
N GLY A 109 1.41 0.95 16.34
CA GLY A 109 2.72 0.95 17.01
C GLY A 109 3.62 -0.19 16.61
N GLU A 110 3.42 -0.72 15.42
CA GLU A 110 4.10 -1.94 15.02
C GLU A 110 5.61 -1.73 14.83
N TYR A 111 6.01 -0.54 14.37
CA TYR A 111 7.41 -0.14 14.31
C TYR A 111 7.84 0.68 15.52
N LEU A 112 6.99 1.59 16.03
CA LEU A 112 7.27 2.35 17.24
C LEU A 112 7.63 1.45 18.43
N SER A 113 6.91 0.34 18.64
CA SER A 113 7.21 -0.61 19.73
C SER A 113 8.54 -1.34 19.56
N ILE A 114 9.05 -1.47 18.34
CA ILE A 114 10.38 -2.03 18.09
C ILE A 114 11.44 -0.95 18.35
N LEU A 115 11.18 0.29 17.93
CA LEU A 115 12.07 1.43 18.14
C LEU A 115 12.25 1.74 19.64
N ASP A 116 11.17 1.65 20.42
CA ASP A 116 11.14 1.90 21.87
C ASP A 116 12.01 0.92 22.68
N LYS A 117 12.34 -0.25 22.11
CA LYS A 117 13.28 -1.21 22.73
C LYS A 117 14.75 -0.79 22.64
N PHE A 118 15.06 0.23 21.85
CA PHE A 118 16.41 0.76 21.74
C PHE A 118 16.63 1.88 22.75
N GLN A 119 17.90 2.16 23.07
CA GLN A 119 18.28 3.26 23.96
C GLN A 119 18.14 4.62 23.26
N VAL A 120 16.92 4.99 22.85
CA VAL A 120 16.56 6.23 22.17
C VAL A 120 15.30 6.83 22.81
N LYS A 121 15.06 8.12 22.64
CA LYS A 121 13.82 8.77 23.07
C LYS A 121 12.80 8.70 21.93
N ALA A 122 12.14 7.54 21.80
CA ALA A 122 11.17 7.29 20.75
C ALA A 122 9.85 8.05 20.98
N SER A 123 9.25 8.55 19.92
CA SER A 123 7.89 9.08 19.93
C SER A 123 7.16 8.84 18.61
N GLY A 124 5.84 8.96 18.64
CA GLY A 124 4.98 8.77 17.47
C GLY A 124 4.01 9.92 17.22
N LEU A 125 3.61 10.11 15.96
CA LEU A 125 2.43 10.88 15.57
C LEU A 125 1.42 9.96 14.87
N GLU A 126 0.17 9.90 15.35
CA GLU A 126 -0.90 9.13 14.74
C GLU A 126 -2.23 9.89 14.76
N PHE A 127 -3.01 9.83 13.68
CA PHE A 127 -4.28 10.53 13.60
C PHE A 127 -5.42 9.77 14.28
N SER A 128 -5.43 8.44 14.14
CA SER A 128 -6.47 7.56 14.67
C SER A 128 -6.52 7.61 16.19
N LYS A 129 -7.62 8.16 16.74
CA LYS A 129 -7.88 8.17 18.19
C LYS A 129 -7.81 6.76 18.79
N LYS A 130 -8.40 5.78 18.08
CA LYS A 130 -8.38 4.36 18.49
C LYS A 130 -6.95 3.84 18.60
N SER A 131 -6.13 4.07 17.59
CA SER A 131 -4.74 3.61 17.59
C SER A 131 -3.91 4.31 18.68
N VAL A 132 -4.12 5.61 18.91
CA VAL A 132 -3.46 6.35 19.98
C VAL A 132 -3.79 5.80 21.37
N ILE A 133 -5.05 5.43 21.63
CA ILE A 133 -5.45 4.78 22.88
C ILE A 133 -4.70 3.44 23.04
N THR A 134 -4.70 2.61 22.00
CA THR A 134 -3.96 1.32 22.00
C THR A 134 -2.47 1.52 22.29
N LEU A 135 -1.84 2.53 21.68
CA LEU A 135 -0.43 2.87 21.86
C LEU A 135 -0.12 3.32 23.29
N LYS A 136 -0.96 4.18 23.87
CA LYS A 136 -0.82 4.62 25.26
C LYS A 136 -0.97 3.48 26.25
N ASN A 137 -1.89 2.54 25.99
CA ASN A 137 -2.04 1.34 26.82
C ASN A 137 -0.79 0.44 26.76
N LYS A 138 -0.05 0.45 25.64
CA LYS A 138 1.27 -0.17 25.51
C LYS A 138 2.41 0.67 26.12
N LYS A 139 2.09 1.77 26.82
CA LYS A 139 3.02 2.74 27.40
C LYS A 139 3.97 3.41 26.38
N LEU A 140 3.58 3.43 25.10
CA LEU A 140 4.35 4.09 24.05
C LEU A 140 4.06 5.60 24.03
N ASN A 141 5.12 6.39 23.82
CA ASN A 141 5.01 7.84 23.71
C ASN A 141 4.43 8.24 22.35
N VAL A 142 3.15 8.64 22.31
CA VAL A 142 2.47 9.03 21.07
C VAL A 142 1.65 10.31 21.23
N GLN A 143 1.71 11.16 20.21
CA GLN A 143 0.83 12.31 20.01
C GLN A 143 -0.30 11.96 19.03
N GLN A 144 -1.53 12.32 19.39
CA GLN A 144 -2.61 12.35 18.40
C GLN A 144 -2.47 13.58 17.50
N GLY A 145 -2.45 13.38 16.18
CA GLY A 145 -2.40 14.50 15.24
C GLY A 145 -2.22 14.10 13.78
N TYR A 146 -2.35 15.09 12.90
CA TYR A 146 -2.10 14.97 11.46
C TYR A 146 -1.48 16.27 10.94
N ILE A 147 -0.43 16.15 10.15
CA ILE A 147 0.28 17.31 9.59
C ILE A 147 -0.47 17.82 8.36
N ASP A 148 -1.22 18.91 8.53
CA ASP A 148 -2.01 19.58 7.50
C ASP A 148 -1.45 20.94 7.04
N LYS A 149 -0.42 21.45 7.74
CA LYS A 149 0.23 22.73 7.45
C LYS A 149 1.75 22.66 7.64
N ILE A 150 2.47 23.50 6.91
CA ILE A 150 3.95 23.53 6.96
C ILE A 150 4.46 23.97 8.35
N LYS A 151 3.75 24.88 9.03
CA LYS A 151 4.08 25.33 10.40
C LYS A 151 3.42 24.44 11.47
N TYR A 152 3.22 23.15 11.20
CA TYR A 152 2.69 22.22 12.20
C TYR A 152 3.76 22.00 13.29
N ASN A 153 3.41 22.23 14.55
CA ASN A 153 4.34 22.10 15.67
C ASN A 153 4.18 20.72 16.30
N LEU A 154 5.21 19.88 16.17
CA LEU A 154 5.27 18.62 16.88
C LEU A 154 5.69 18.88 18.33
N LYS A 155 5.20 18.06 19.27
CA LYS A 155 5.63 18.14 20.67
C LYS A 155 7.07 17.63 20.83
N ASN A 156 7.79 18.12 21.84
CA ASN A 156 9.14 17.67 22.21
C ASN A 156 10.23 17.84 21.13
N THR A 157 10.05 18.81 20.23
CA THR A 157 10.99 19.20 19.18
C THR A 157 12.20 19.96 19.74
N PRO A 158 13.28 20.13 18.96
CA PRO A 158 13.55 19.50 17.66
C PRO A 158 13.99 18.03 17.79
N PHE A 159 13.70 17.21 16.77
CA PHE A 159 14.09 15.80 16.70
C PHE A 159 15.46 15.61 16.03
N ASP A 160 16.21 14.61 16.47
CA ASP A 160 17.52 14.22 15.89
C ASP A 160 17.34 13.29 14.69
N ALA A 161 16.26 12.50 14.68
CA ALA A 161 15.90 11.66 13.54
C ALA A 161 14.38 11.49 13.39
N PHE A 162 13.96 11.03 12.21
CA PHE A 162 12.56 10.66 11.96
C PHE A 162 12.43 9.40 11.11
N CYS A 163 11.25 8.79 11.13
CA CYS A 163 10.91 7.72 10.20
C CYS A 163 9.47 7.85 9.66
N ILE A 164 9.27 7.43 8.41
CA ILE A 164 7.98 7.35 7.74
C ILE A 164 7.94 6.01 7.00
N PHE A 165 7.03 5.12 7.36
CA PHE A 165 6.94 3.79 6.77
C PHE A 165 5.55 3.54 6.18
N SER A 166 5.47 3.24 4.89
CA SER A 166 4.21 2.89 4.20
C SER A 166 3.05 3.84 4.53
N TYR A 167 3.30 5.13 4.35
CA TYR A 167 2.34 6.19 4.65
C TYR A 167 2.38 7.31 3.62
N LEU A 168 3.58 7.69 3.16
CA LEU A 168 3.79 8.80 2.24
C LEU A 168 2.97 8.67 0.94
N GLU A 169 2.78 7.46 0.45
CA GLU A 169 2.01 7.10 -0.74
C GLU A 169 0.51 7.39 -0.64
N HIS A 170 -0.01 7.51 0.59
CA HIS A 170 -1.42 7.79 0.87
C HIS A 170 -1.71 9.28 1.05
N LEU A 171 -0.68 10.11 1.22
CA LEU A 171 -0.83 11.51 1.66
C LEU A 171 -1.07 12.45 0.48
N PRO A 172 -2.20 13.19 0.42
CA PRO A 172 -2.49 14.09 -0.69
C PRO A 172 -1.54 15.29 -0.78
N ASN A 173 -0.92 15.69 0.34
CA ASN A 173 -0.09 16.88 0.47
C ASN A 173 1.32 16.57 0.99
N ILE A 174 2.06 15.68 0.31
CA ILE A 174 3.42 15.23 0.70
C ILE A 174 4.36 16.39 1.03
N ASN A 175 4.37 17.45 0.21
CA ASN A 175 5.27 18.59 0.47
C ASN A 175 4.96 19.30 1.79
N ILE A 176 3.68 19.39 2.18
CA ILE A 176 3.30 20.00 3.46
C ILE A 176 3.87 19.16 4.60
N VAL A 177 3.70 17.85 4.51
CA VAL A 177 4.14 16.89 5.52
C VAL A 177 5.66 16.90 5.66
N LEU A 178 6.39 16.70 4.56
CA LEU A 178 7.86 16.68 4.59
C LEU A 178 8.46 18.02 5.04
N ARG A 179 7.89 19.15 4.63
CA ARG A 179 8.40 20.47 5.07
C ARG A 179 8.08 20.78 6.53
N ALA A 180 6.96 20.31 7.06
CA ALA A 180 6.71 20.41 8.48
C ALA A 180 7.69 19.53 9.27
N VAL A 181 7.90 18.28 8.84
CA VAL A 181 8.92 17.40 9.44
C VAL A 181 10.29 18.10 9.42
N HIS A 182 10.71 18.64 8.27
CA HIS A 182 11.96 19.41 8.12
C HIS A 182 12.12 20.53 9.16
N LYS A 183 11.05 21.32 9.40
CA LYS A 183 11.04 22.42 10.38
C LYS A 183 11.15 21.95 11.83
N ASN A 184 10.68 20.75 12.14
CA ASN A 184 10.67 20.19 13.49
C ASN A 184 11.93 19.35 13.80
N LEU A 185 12.90 19.31 12.89
CA LEU A 185 14.17 18.58 13.03
C LEU A 185 15.33 19.50 13.41
N LYS A 186 16.32 18.97 14.12
CA LYS A 186 17.62 19.62 14.31
C LYS A 186 18.36 19.74 12.97
N ASN A 187 19.40 20.57 12.95
CA ASN A 187 20.37 20.54 11.85
C ASN A 187 21.01 19.15 11.77
N ASP A 188 21.35 18.72 10.55
CA ASP A 188 21.94 17.41 10.26
C ASP A 188 21.10 16.17 10.62
N ALA A 189 19.83 16.35 11.00
CA ALA A 189 18.95 15.24 11.35
C ALA A 189 18.81 14.21 10.23
N ILE A 190 18.74 12.93 10.61
CA ILE A 190 18.63 11.80 9.68
C ILE A 190 17.18 11.31 9.61
N GLY A 191 16.73 10.93 8.42
CA GLY A 191 15.42 10.35 8.19
C GLY A 191 15.50 8.98 7.55
N ILE A 192 14.51 8.15 7.83
CA ILE A 192 14.23 6.93 7.04
C ILE A 192 12.85 7.10 6.43
N ILE A 193 12.77 7.05 5.11
CA ILE A 193 11.51 7.08 4.38
C ILE A 193 11.39 5.80 3.57
N GLU A 194 10.37 5.01 3.86
CA GLU A 194 10.10 3.77 3.15
C GLU A 194 8.72 3.77 2.51
N VAL A 195 8.70 3.40 1.24
CA VAL A 195 7.51 3.39 0.40
C VAL A 195 7.51 2.15 -0.50
N PRO A 196 6.34 1.75 -1.02
CA PRO A 196 6.25 0.64 -1.98
C PRO A 196 7.12 0.88 -3.22
N ASN A 197 7.81 -0.17 -3.67
CA ASN A 197 8.70 -0.14 -4.82
C ASN A 197 7.93 -0.20 -6.15
N PHE A 198 7.75 0.94 -6.81
CA PHE A 198 7.03 0.97 -8.09
C PHE A 198 7.78 0.28 -9.23
N ASN A 199 9.11 0.21 -9.18
CA ASN A 199 9.90 -0.48 -10.21
C ASN A 199 9.56 -1.99 -10.23
N LEU A 200 9.28 -2.58 -9.07
CA LEU A 200 8.81 -3.97 -8.98
C LEU A 200 7.46 -4.15 -9.67
N ILE A 201 6.51 -3.23 -9.41
CA ILE A 201 5.15 -3.25 -10.00
C ILE A 201 5.24 -3.18 -11.53
N ILE A 202 6.10 -2.30 -12.05
CA ILE A 202 6.34 -2.17 -13.49
C ILE A 202 7.00 -3.42 -14.07
N LYS A 203 8.11 -3.89 -13.47
CA LYS A 203 8.86 -5.06 -13.94
C LYS A 203 7.99 -6.32 -13.98
N LYS A 204 7.22 -6.57 -12.91
CA LYS A 204 6.31 -7.73 -12.80
C LYS A 204 4.92 -7.47 -13.39
N LYS A 205 4.67 -6.28 -13.94
CA LYS A 205 3.40 -5.85 -14.56
C LYS A 205 2.18 -6.09 -13.65
N LEU A 206 2.32 -5.78 -12.36
CA LEU A 206 1.33 -6.06 -11.30
C LEU A 206 0.19 -5.04 -11.28
N PHE A 207 -0.70 -5.12 -12.27
CA PHE A 207 -1.81 -4.16 -12.40
C PHE A 207 -2.80 -4.19 -11.21
N SER A 208 -2.83 -5.26 -10.42
CA SER A 208 -3.70 -5.40 -9.24
C SER A 208 -3.25 -4.58 -8.03
N GLU A 209 -2.05 -3.99 -8.08
CA GLU A 209 -1.52 -3.08 -7.03
C GLU A 209 -2.14 -1.68 -7.10
N PHE A 210 -2.82 -1.36 -8.19
CA PHE A 210 -3.41 -0.06 -8.40
C PHE A 210 -4.76 0.06 -7.69
N ILE A 211 -4.71 0.57 -6.47
CA ILE A 211 -5.86 0.77 -5.59
C ILE A 211 -6.09 2.26 -5.35
N ARG A 212 -7.32 2.62 -4.94
CA ARG A 212 -7.66 4.02 -4.65
C ARG A 212 -6.85 4.60 -3.49
N ASP A 213 -6.51 3.78 -2.51
CA ASP A 213 -5.79 4.15 -1.31
C ASP A 213 -4.39 4.71 -1.61
N HIS A 214 -3.74 4.23 -2.68
CA HIS A 214 -2.42 4.69 -3.12
C HIS A 214 -2.57 5.88 -4.06
N LEU A 215 -2.24 7.07 -3.57
CA LEU A 215 -2.21 8.28 -4.37
C LEU A 215 -0.92 8.43 -5.18
N PHE A 216 0.17 7.85 -4.69
CA PHE A 216 1.49 7.93 -5.32
C PHE A 216 2.15 6.57 -5.43
N TYR A 217 2.95 6.40 -6.47
CA TYR A 217 3.73 5.21 -6.74
C TYR A 217 5.17 5.66 -7.02
N PHE A 218 6.08 5.35 -6.11
CA PHE A 218 7.43 5.91 -6.13
C PHE A 218 8.44 4.94 -6.74
N THR A 219 9.30 5.51 -7.58
CA THR A 219 10.58 4.94 -7.98
C THR A 219 11.69 5.54 -7.11
N LYS A 220 12.92 4.98 -7.17
CA LYS A 220 14.07 5.59 -6.48
C LYS A 220 14.30 7.03 -6.91
N GLU A 221 14.21 7.28 -8.22
CA GLU A 221 14.47 8.57 -8.83
C GLU A 221 13.42 9.60 -8.41
N SER A 222 12.14 9.24 -8.44
CA SER A 222 11.06 10.14 -8.04
C SER A 222 11.08 10.41 -6.54
N LEU A 223 11.29 9.39 -5.70
CA LEU A 223 11.42 9.58 -4.24
C LEU A 223 12.60 10.50 -3.90
N SER A 224 13.77 10.26 -4.50
CA SER A 224 14.97 11.08 -4.30
C SER A 224 14.72 12.55 -4.60
N LYS A 225 14.06 12.85 -5.73
CA LYS A 225 13.72 14.24 -6.08
C LYS A 225 12.72 14.86 -5.11
N ILE A 226 11.73 14.09 -4.65
CA ILE A 226 10.71 14.57 -3.71
C ILE A 226 11.33 14.88 -2.36
N CYS A 227 12.25 14.05 -1.86
CA CYS A 227 13.04 14.33 -0.67
C CYS A 227 13.82 15.63 -0.87
N LEU A 228 14.56 15.74 -1.97
CA LEU A 228 15.46 16.85 -2.25
C LEU A 228 14.73 18.21 -2.31
N ILE A 229 13.61 18.31 -3.05
CA ILE A 229 12.82 19.56 -3.12
C ILE A 229 12.16 19.96 -1.78
N ASN A 230 12.09 19.02 -0.83
CA ASN A 230 11.54 19.25 0.50
C ASN A 230 12.64 19.41 1.58
N GLY A 231 13.91 19.53 1.18
CA GLY A 231 15.03 19.84 2.08
C GLY A 231 15.74 18.62 2.65
N PHE A 232 15.71 17.51 1.93
CA PHE A 232 16.33 16.26 2.34
C PHE A 232 17.23 15.70 1.24
N ASP A 233 18.53 15.63 1.49
CA ASP A 233 19.46 14.96 0.59
C ASP A 233 19.46 13.45 0.83
N ILE A 234 19.73 12.67 -0.22
CA ILE A 234 19.76 11.21 -0.13
C ILE A 234 21.15 10.78 0.29
N VAL A 235 21.25 10.14 1.46
CA VAL A 235 22.50 9.55 1.95
C VAL A 235 22.66 8.12 1.45
N ASP A 236 21.56 7.38 1.41
CA ASP A 236 21.50 6.02 0.86
C ASP A 236 20.10 5.74 0.33
N ILE A 237 19.99 4.96 -0.75
CA ILE A 237 18.70 4.51 -1.28
C ILE A 237 18.77 3.09 -1.83
N SER A 238 18.20 2.16 -1.08
CA SER A 238 18.24 0.74 -1.36
C SER A 238 16.85 0.15 -1.55
N ILE A 239 16.81 -1.05 -2.14
CA ILE A 239 15.59 -1.86 -2.21
C ILE A 239 15.73 -2.92 -1.11
N VAL A 240 14.69 -3.06 -0.30
CA VAL A 240 14.68 -3.94 0.88
C VAL A 240 13.38 -4.73 0.95
N TRP A 241 13.33 -5.72 1.85
CA TRP A 241 12.14 -6.54 2.11
C TRP A 241 11.59 -7.21 0.84
N HIS A 242 12.34 -8.20 0.31
CA HIS A 242 11.94 -9.01 -0.86
C HIS A 242 11.57 -8.19 -2.11
N ASP A 243 12.32 -7.11 -2.34
CA ASP A 243 12.11 -6.11 -3.39
C ASP A 243 10.87 -5.21 -3.27
N TYR A 244 10.05 -5.36 -2.23
CA TYR A 244 8.79 -4.63 -2.13
C TYR A 244 8.93 -3.18 -1.64
N ILE A 245 10.04 -2.84 -0.98
CA ILE A 245 10.21 -1.55 -0.31
C ILE A 245 11.41 -0.81 -0.90
N ILE A 246 11.21 0.46 -1.27
CA ILE A 246 12.31 1.41 -1.44
C ILE A 246 12.58 2.04 -0.08
N SER A 247 13.81 1.93 0.42
CA SER A 247 14.26 2.54 1.68
C SER A 247 15.24 3.66 1.39
N ALA A 248 14.85 4.90 1.68
CA ALA A 248 15.69 6.08 1.54
C ALA A 248 16.14 6.58 2.92
N ILE A 249 17.45 6.58 3.14
CA ILE A 249 18.06 7.30 4.26
C ILE A 249 18.36 8.70 3.78
N VAL A 250 17.80 9.69 4.47
CA VAL A 250 17.93 11.10 4.11
C VAL A 250 18.62 11.90 5.19
N LYS A 251 19.27 13.00 4.79
CA LYS A 251 19.81 13.99 5.72
C LYS A 251 19.15 15.34 5.49
N LYS A 252 18.78 16.03 6.56
CA LYS A 252 18.28 17.40 6.49
C LYS A 252 19.35 18.31 5.86
N ILE A 253 18.95 19.06 4.85
CA ILE A 253 19.75 20.13 4.23
C ILE A 253 19.00 21.45 4.21
N ASP A 254 19.71 22.56 4.02
CA ASP A 254 19.08 23.82 3.70
C ASP A 254 18.38 23.74 2.34
N ARG A 255 17.11 24.16 2.31
CA ARG A 255 16.27 24.21 1.11
C ARG A 255 16.67 25.31 0.14
N ASN A 256 17.44 26.30 0.58
CA ASN A 256 17.91 27.39 -0.27
C ASN A 256 19.06 26.97 -1.21
N LYS A 257 19.66 25.78 -1.01
CA LYS A 257 20.68 25.25 -1.92
C LYS A 257 20.08 25.04 -3.31
N LYS A 258 20.75 25.57 -4.35
CA LYS A 258 20.38 25.32 -5.75
C LYS A 258 20.51 23.82 -6.04
N ILE A 259 19.42 23.20 -6.46
CA ILE A 259 19.35 21.77 -6.77
C ILE A 259 19.26 21.59 -8.28
N LYS A 260 20.23 20.89 -8.87
CA LYS A 260 20.12 20.39 -10.25
C LYS A 260 19.34 19.08 -10.25
N LEU A 261 18.10 19.12 -10.73
CA LEU A 261 17.30 17.91 -10.92
C LEU A 261 17.66 17.27 -12.25
N GLN A 262 18.02 15.99 -12.24
CA GLN A 262 18.23 15.21 -13.46
C GLN A 262 16.95 15.20 -14.32
N LYS A 263 17.06 14.89 -15.60
CA LYS A 263 15.88 14.67 -16.46
C LYS A 263 15.12 13.43 -15.98
N ILE A 264 13.79 13.42 -16.10
CA ILE A 264 12.99 12.21 -15.89
C ILE A 264 12.70 11.58 -17.24
N MET A 265 12.80 10.25 -17.31
CA MET A 265 12.31 9.48 -18.45
C MET A 265 10.89 8.95 -18.20
N PRO A 266 10.05 8.88 -19.25
CA PRO A 266 8.74 8.26 -19.13
C PRO A 266 8.89 6.75 -18.87
N LEU A 267 8.17 6.25 -17.86
CA LEU A 267 7.95 4.82 -17.65
C LEU A 267 6.92 4.32 -18.67
N ASN A 268 6.99 3.06 -19.09
CA ASN A 268 5.93 2.48 -19.94
C ASN A 268 4.73 2.06 -19.06
N LEU A 269 3.80 2.96 -18.77
CA LEU A 269 2.62 2.62 -17.96
C LEU A 269 1.58 1.81 -18.77
N ASN A 270 1.51 2.02 -20.08
CA ASN A 270 0.54 1.38 -20.97
C ASN A 270 0.66 -0.15 -20.97
N GLN A 271 1.85 -0.68 -20.71
CA GLN A 271 2.07 -2.14 -20.59
C GLN A 271 1.20 -2.81 -19.51
N LEU A 272 0.80 -2.07 -18.46
CA LEU A 272 -0.04 -2.60 -17.39
C LEU A 272 -1.47 -2.83 -17.87
N THR A 273 -1.99 -1.93 -18.71
CA THR A 273 -3.30 -2.10 -19.37
C THR A 273 -3.28 -3.29 -20.31
N LEU A 274 -2.21 -3.43 -21.11
CA LEU A 274 -2.04 -4.59 -21.99
C LEU A 274 -1.97 -5.89 -21.19
N LYS A 275 -1.16 -5.93 -20.13
CA LYS A 275 -1.03 -7.12 -19.27
C LYS A 275 -2.36 -7.50 -18.60
N LYS A 276 -3.13 -6.52 -18.11
CA LYS A 276 -4.49 -6.73 -17.60
C LYS A 276 -5.40 -7.41 -18.63
N ASN A 277 -5.35 -6.96 -19.90
CA ASN A 277 -6.16 -7.55 -20.96
C ASN A 277 -5.73 -9.00 -21.28
N VAL A 278 -4.42 -9.25 -21.35
CA VAL A 278 -3.87 -10.61 -21.54
C VAL A 278 -4.32 -11.54 -20.41
N ILE A 279 -4.17 -11.10 -19.15
CA ILE A 279 -4.56 -11.90 -17.98
C ILE A 279 -6.06 -12.15 -17.97
N LYS A 280 -6.88 -11.16 -18.35
CA LYS A 280 -8.32 -11.35 -18.52
C LYS A 280 -8.61 -12.47 -19.54
N MET A 281 -7.99 -12.44 -20.71
CA MET A 281 -8.17 -13.49 -21.73
C MET A 281 -7.70 -14.87 -21.25
N GLN A 282 -6.57 -14.92 -20.54
CA GLN A 282 -6.05 -16.16 -19.96
C GLN A 282 -7.02 -16.75 -18.92
N ILE A 283 -7.54 -15.92 -18.01
CA ILE A 283 -8.57 -16.33 -17.04
C ILE A 283 -9.83 -16.80 -17.78
N ASP A 284 -10.29 -16.05 -18.79
CA ASP A 284 -11.49 -16.41 -19.54
C ASP A 284 -11.34 -17.76 -20.25
N ASN A 285 -10.21 -17.99 -20.90
CA ASN A 285 -9.89 -19.27 -21.54
C ASN A 285 -9.78 -20.42 -20.54
N HIS A 286 -9.08 -20.21 -19.42
CA HIS A 286 -8.94 -21.23 -18.38
C HIS A 286 -10.29 -21.65 -17.79
N LEU A 287 -11.23 -20.71 -17.66
CA LEU A 287 -12.55 -20.96 -17.09
C LEU A 287 -13.56 -21.53 -18.09
N LYS A 288 -13.23 -21.68 -19.39
CA LYS A 288 -14.13 -22.32 -20.38
C LYS A 288 -14.49 -23.75 -20.00
N LYS A 289 -13.56 -24.52 -19.43
CA LYS A 289 -13.79 -25.89 -18.95
C LYS A 289 -14.75 -25.99 -17.75
N PHE A 290 -15.05 -24.85 -17.13
CA PHE A 290 -15.98 -24.73 -16.00
C PHE A 290 -17.27 -23.99 -16.39
N LYS A 291 -17.64 -24.00 -17.68
CA LYS A 291 -18.91 -23.40 -18.14
C LYS A 291 -20.09 -24.11 -17.48
N GLY A 292 -21.03 -23.34 -16.92
CA GLY A 292 -22.19 -23.87 -16.19
C GLY A 292 -21.86 -24.39 -14.78
N LYS A 293 -20.59 -24.34 -14.37
CA LYS A 293 -20.14 -24.75 -13.04
C LYS A 293 -20.15 -23.57 -12.08
N LYS A 294 -20.37 -23.85 -10.80
CA LYS A 294 -20.39 -22.83 -9.73
C LYS A 294 -18.97 -22.60 -9.23
N ILE A 295 -18.47 -21.38 -9.45
CA ILE A 295 -17.10 -20.97 -9.15
C ILE A 295 -17.09 -20.03 -7.96
N ILE A 296 -16.15 -20.23 -7.05
CA ILE A 296 -15.94 -19.37 -5.87
C ILE A 296 -14.50 -18.85 -5.87
N ALA A 297 -14.24 -17.80 -5.11
CA ALA A 297 -12.87 -17.31 -4.89
C ALA A 297 -12.51 -17.37 -3.40
N TRP A 298 -11.25 -17.61 -3.09
CA TRP A 298 -10.72 -17.51 -1.72
C TRP A 298 -9.72 -16.36 -1.64
N GLY A 299 -10.05 -15.35 -0.83
CA GLY A 299 -9.25 -14.15 -0.61
C GLY A 299 -9.98 -12.88 -1.06
N ALA A 300 -10.28 -12.01 -0.10
CA ALA A 300 -10.84 -10.67 -0.29
C ALA A 300 -9.79 -9.60 0.07
N GLY A 301 -8.53 -9.82 -0.31
CA GLY A 301 -7.47 -8.81 -0.22
C GLY A 301 -7.59 -7.78 -1.34
N HIS A 302 -6.97 -6.60 -1.18
CA HIS A 302 -7.09 -5.53 -2.18
C HIS A 302 -6.62 -5.96 -3.58
N GLN A 303 -5.55 -6.76 -3.69
CA GLN A 303 -5.08 -7.33 -4.96
C GLN A 303 -6.14 -8.24 -5.60
N ALA A 304 -6.78 -9.11 -4.80
CA ALA A 304 -7.82 -10.02 -5.26
C ALA A 304 -9.04 -9.26 -5.78
N LEU A 305 -9.51 -8.28 -5.00
CA LEU A 305 -10.69 -7.46 -5.36
C LEU A 305 -10.43 -6.64 -6.62
N THR A 306 -9.24 -6.06 -6.75
CA THR A 306 -8.83 -5.34 -7.96
C THR A 306 -8.73 -6.28 -9.16
N LEU A 307 -8.13 -7.46 -9.01
CA LEU A 307 -8.06 -8.48 -10.06
C LEU A 307 -9.47 -8.89 -10.51
N ILE A 308 -10.35 -9.22 -9.56
CA ILE A 308 -11.73 -9.64 -9.81
C ILE A 308 -12.47 -8.59 -10.64
N SER A 309 -12.39 -7.33 -10.22
CA SER A 309 -13.11 -6.25 -10.87
C SER A 309 -12.55 -5.94 -12.27
N LEU A 310 -11.22 -5.81 -12.39
CA LEU A 310 -10.56 -5.38 -13.63
C LEU A 310 -10.52 -6.43 -14.74
N THR A 311 -10.73 -7.71 -14.40
CA THR A 311 -10.81 -8.83 -15.35
C THR A 311 -12.26 -9.25 -15.66
N ASN A 312 -13.25 -8.61 -15.04
CA ASN A 312 -14.67 -9.02 -15.06
C ASN A 312 -14.91 -10.44 -14.53
N LEU A 313 -14.00 -10.95 -13.69
CA LEU A 313 -14.17 -12.26 -13.04
C LEU A 313 -15.36 -12.23 -12.06
N SER A 314 -15.79 -11.05 -11.62
CA SER A 314 -16.98 -10.87 -10.78
C SER A 314 -18.27 -11.47 -11.36
N LYS A 315 -18.39 -11.53 -12.70
CA LYS A 315 -19.55 -12.15 -13.36
C LYS A 315 -19.56 -13.69 -13.28
N LYS A 316 -18.46 -14.29 -12.83
CA LYS A 316 -18.26 -15.75 -12.80
C LYS A 316 -18.17 -16.30 -11.38
N ILE A 317 -17.92 -15.45 -10.38
CA ILE A 317 -17.76 -15.85 -8.97
C ILE A 317 -19.10 -15.70 -8.26
N SER A 318 -19.55 -16.76 -7.57
CA SER A 318 -20.77 -16.72 -6.76
C SER A 318 -20.56 -16.08 -5.38
N PHE A 319 -19.45 -16.38 -4.71
CA PHE A 319 -19.10 -15.80 -3.42
C PHE A 319 -17.57 -15.82 -3.19
N ILE A 320 -17.10 -14.99 -2.27
CA ILE A 320 -15.70 -14.95 -1.83
C ILE A 320 -15.60 -15.49 -0.40
N VAL A 321 -14.58 -16.29 -0.15
CA VAL A 321 -14.25 -16.82 1.18
C VAL A 321 -13.07 -16.03 1.74
N ASP A 322 -13.15 -15.52 2.97
CA ASP A 322 -12.03 -14.83 3.61
C ASP A 322 -12.01 -15.08 5.13
N SER A 323 -10.83 -15.37 5.68
CA SER A 323 -10.65 -15.68 7.10
C SER A 323 -10.81 -14.45 8.01
N ALA A 324 -10.72 -13.23 7.47
CA ALA A 324 -10.85 -12.01 8.27
C ALA A 324 -12.32 -11.74 8.63
N THR A 325 -12.64 -11.89 9.91
CA THR A 325 -14.01 -11.77 10.45
C THR A 325 -14.68 -10.44 10.10
N PHE A 326 -13.94 -9.33 10.10
CA PHE A 326 -14.49 -8.01 9.79
C PHE A 326 -14.98 -7.85 8.33
N LYS A 327 -14.61 -8.77 7.43
CA LYS A 327 -15.06 -8.80 6.02
C LYS A 327 -16.25 -9.74 5.80
N GLN A 328 -16.48 -10.69 6.70
CA GLN A 328 -17.53 -11.70 6.57
C GLN A 328 -18.92 -11.06 6.71
N ASN A 329 -19.93 -11.67 6.10
CA ASN A 329 -21.31 -11.16 6.02
C ASN A 329 -21.44 -9.78 5.37
N LYS A 330 -20.42 -9.38 4.59
CA LYS A 330 -20.39 -8.16 3.78
C LYS A 330 -20.18 -8.51 2.32
N TYR A 331 -20.01 -7.51 1.48
CA TYR A 331 -19.84 -7.68 0.05
C TYR A 331 -18.52 -7.06 -0.42
N SER A 332 -17.97 -7.59 -1.50
CA SER A 332 -16.81 -6.99 -2.17
C SER A 332 -17.16 -5.59 -2.71
N PRO A 333 -16.35 -4.55 -2.45
CA PRO A 333 -16.54 -3.24 -3.06
C PRO A 333 -16.49 -3.33 -4.59
N SER A 334 -17.30 -2.52 -5.27
CA SER A 334 -17.51 -2.48 -6.72
C SER A 334 -18.10 -3.73 -7.37
N SER A 335 -17.74 -4.94 -6.92
CA SER A 335 -18.19 -6.20 -7.54
C SER A 335 -19.42 -6.80 -6.87
N HIS A 336 -19.75 -6.35 -5.66
CA HIS A 336 -20.94 -6.75 -4.88
C HIS A 336 -21.10 -8.26 -4.70
N ILE A 337 -19.99 -9.01 -4.66
CA ILE A 337 -19.95 -10.44 -4.39
C ILE A 337 -19.98 -10.66 -2.87
N PRO A 338 -20.87 -11.52 -2.33
CA PRO A 338 -20.92 -11.78 -0.90
C PRO A 338 -19.62 -12.43 -0.40
N ILE A 339 -19.20 -12.04 0.81
CA ILE A 339 -18.01 -12.54 1.49
C ILE A 339 -18.45 -13.37 2.69
N ILE A 340 -18.02 -14.63 2.73
CA ILE A 340 -18.41 -15.62 3.73
C ILE A 340 -17.21 -16.13 4.54
N SER A 341 -17.49 -16.77 5.66
CA SER A 341 -16.45 -17.40 6.48
C SER A 341 -16.01 -18.74 5.87
N PRO A 342 -14.76 -19.18 6.12
CA PRO A 342 -14.32 -20.53 5.74
C PRO A 342 -15.16 -21.65 6.36
N SER A 343 -15.76 -21.44 7.54
CA SER A 343 -16.58 -22.46 8.22
C SER A 343 -17.89 -22.78 7.48
N GLN A 344 -18.41 -21.84 6.68
CA GLN A 344 -19.63 -22.04 5.90
C GLN A 344 -19.41 -22.89 4.64
N LEU A 345 -18.16 -23.15 4.26
CA LEU A 345 -17.82 -23.79 2.99
C LEU A 345 -18.32 -25.24 2.88
N HIS A 346 -18.39 -25.97 4.02
CA HIS A 346 -18.88 -27.35 4.08
C HIS A 346 -20.37 -27.50 3.73
N GLN A 347 -21.15 -26.43 3.87
CA GLN A 347 -22.60 -26.45 3.65
C GLN A 347 -22.98 -26.00 2.23
N LEU A 348 -22.00 -25.69 1.38
CA LEU A 348 -22.21 -25.06 0.09
C LEU A 348 -21.68 -25.94 -1.05
N ASN A 349 -22.53 -26.19 -2.04
CA ASN A 349 -22.12 -26.83 -3.28
C ASN A 349 -21.43 -25.83 -4.20
N PHE A 350 -20.25 -26.18 -4.73
CA PHE A 350 -19.51 -25.48 -5.77
C PHE A 350 -18.52 -26.45 -6.44
N ASP A 351 -18.07 -26.12 -7.65
CA ASP A 351 -17.24 -27.01 -8.48
C ASP A 351 -15.77 -26.56 -8.53
N LEU A 352 -15.49 -25.27 -8.32
CA LEU A 352 -14.14 -24.70 -8.42
C LEU A 352 -13.90 -23.63 -7.35
N VAL A 353 -12.75 -23.71 -6.68
CA VAL A 353 -12.18 -22.62 -5.87
C VAL A 353 -11.01 -21.98 -6.60
N ILE A 354 -11.05 -20.66 -6.78
CA ILE A 354 -9.91 -19.86 -7.25
C ILE A 354 -9.25 -19.18 -6.04
N VAL A 355 -8.05 -19.62 -5.69
CA VAL A 355 -7.24 -19.03 -4.62
C VAL A 355 -6.60 -17.73 -5.10
N LEU A 356 -7.01 -16.62 -4.48
CA LEU A 356 -6.59 -15.23 -4.73
C LEU A 356 -6.01 -14.60 -3.45
N ALA A 357 -5.20 -15.35 -2.70
CA ALA A 357 -4.76 -14.96 -1.35
C ALA A 357 -3.34 -14.37 -1.29
N ALA A 358 -2.77 -13.95 -2.43
CA ALA A 358 -1.45 -13.32 -2.51
C ALA A 358 -0.36 -14.16 -1.79
N SER A 359 0.34 -13.58 -0.81
CA SER A 359 1.36 -14.25 0.01
C SER A 359 0.84 -15.45 0.82
N TYR A 360 -0.47 -15.53 1.06
CA TYR A 360 -1.11 -16.63 1.79
C TYR A 360 -1.65 -17.74 0.87
N SER A 361 -1.41 -17.66 -0.44
CA SER A 361 -1.93 -18.65 -1.40
C SER A 361 -1.53 -20.08 -1.04
N ASP A 362 -0.28 -20.32 -0.63
CA ASP A 362 0.19 -21.67 -0.28
C ASP A 362 -0.40 -22.20 1.02
N GLU A 363 -0.69 -21.32 1.97
CA GLU A 363 -1.40 -21.68 3.20
C GLU A 363 -2.84 -22.07 2.87
N VAL A 364 -3.54 -21.25 2.08
CA VAL A 364 -4.93 -21.52 1.66
C VAL A 364 -5.02 -22.82 0.86
N ILE A 365 -4.09 -23.07 -0.07
CA ILE A 365 -4.05 -24.33 -0.83
C ILE A 365 -3.89 -25.52 0.12
N ARG A 366 -2.98 -25.45 1.11
CA ARG A 366 -2.81 -26.52 2.10
C ARG A 366 -4.08 -26.75 2.93
N ILE A 367 -4.75 -25.69 3.36
CA ILE A 367 -6.03 -25.78 4.08
C ILE A 367 -7.09 -26.49 3.21
N LEU A 368 -7.21 -26.09 1.95
CA LEU A 368 -8.15 -26.68 1.00
C LEU A 368 -7.88 -28.18 0.77
N LEU A 369 -6.62 -28.54 0.51
CA LEU A 369 -6.23 -29.93 0.27
C LEU A 369 -6.40 -30.82 1.51
N LYS A 370 -6.14 -30.28 2.72
CA LYS A 370 -6.26 -31.03 3.97
C LYS A 370 -7.71 -31.26 4.40
N ASN A 371 -8.53 -30.21 4.31
CA ASN A 371 -9.87 -30.22 4.93
C ASN A 371 -10.99 -30.61 3.96
N TYR A 372 -10.72 -30.57 2.64
CA TYR A 372 -11.71 -30.85 1.62
C TYR A 372 -11.17 -31.90 0.64
N LYS A 373 -11.78 -33.08 0.65
CA LYS A 373 -11.52 -34.18 -0.29
C LYS A 373 -11.75 -33.73 -1.75
N SER A 374 -11.55 -34.61 -2.72
CA SER A 374 -11.62 -34.35 -4.17
C SER A 374 -13.00 -33.89 -4.73
N SER A 375 -13.84 -33.27 -3.91
CA SER A 375 -15.20 -32.82 -4.20
C SER A 375 -15.27 -31.63 -5.17
N PHE A 376 -14.15 -30.94 -5.43
CA PHE A 376 -14.07 -29.77 -6.30
C PHE A 376 -12.64 -29.53 -6.81
N SER A 377 -12.53 -28.82 -7.92
CA SER A 377 -11.26 -28.35 -8.47
C SER A 377 -10.71 -27.15 -7.71
N ILE A 378 -9.39 -27.02 -7.68
CA ILE A 378 -8.64 -25.95 -7.05
C ILE A 378 -7.75 -25.30 -8.11
N CYS A 379 -7.92 -24.01 -8.33
CA CYS A 379 -6.98 -23.20 -9.09
C CYS A 379 -6.36 -22.14 -8.18
N ALA A 380 -5.12 -21.76 -8.46
CA ALA A 380 -4.45 -20.66 -7.77
C ALA A 380 -3.98 -19.61 -8.78
N TYR A 381 -4.18 -18.33 -8.45
CA TYR A 381 -3.60 -17.24 -9.21
C TYR A 381 -2.19 -16.94 -8.71
N LYS A 382 -1.18 -17.33 -9.48
CA LYS A 382 0.24 -17.10 -9.17
C LYS A 382 0.94 -16.56 -10.41
N GLU A 383 1.88 -15.64 -10.20
CA GLU A 383 2.75 -15.12 -11.26
C GLU A 383 2.00 -14.67 -12.53
N ASN A 384 0.87 -13.97 -12.33
CA ASN A 384 0.02 -13.47 -13.42
C ASN A 384 -0.63 -14.56 -14.29
N LYS A 385 -0.87 -15.76 -13.76
CA LYS A 385 -1.61 -16.84 -14.43
C LYS A 385 -2.45 -17.64 -13.44
N LEU A 386 -3.53 -18.28 -13.93
CA LEU A 386 -4.23 -19.31 -13.19
C LEU A 386 -3.54 -20.66 -13.41
N ILE A 387 -3.24 -21.35 -12.32
CA ILE A 387 -2.60 -22.66 -12.31
C ILE A 387 -3.62 -23.64 -11.68
N THR A 388 -3.91 -24.74 -12.36
CA THR A 388 -4.71 -25.84 -11.77
C THR A 388 -3.84 -26.61 -10.79
N ILE A 389 -4.36 -26.83 -9.59
CA ILE A 389 -3.70 -27.57 -8.49
C ILE A 389 -4.27 -28.99 -8.42
N ARG A 390 -5.60 -29.09 -8.52
CA ARG A 390 -6.41 -30.31 -8.53
C ARG A 390 -7.65 -30.00 -9.37
#